data_AF-A0A5D3KCD6-F1
#
_entry.id   AF-A0A5D3KCD6-F1
#
_cell.length_a   1.000
_cell.length_b   1.000
_cell.length_c   1.000
_cell.angle_alpha   90.00
_cell.angle_beta   90.00
_cell.angle_gamma   90.00
#
_symmetry.space_group_name_H-M   'P 1'
#
loop_
_entity.id
_entity.type
_entity.pdbx_description
1 polymer ?
#
loop_
_entity_poly.entity_id
_entity_poly.type
_entity_poly.pdbx_seq_one_letter_code
_entity_poly.pdbx_strand_id
1 'polypeptide(L)'
;MKLSIIIDNLSSASSVKRSMDSVTQHNTQQAQRQAAMAVLAHAEAGEIAARLRTIPLPGHQDLREPENGLVMLRGRVGGDGAPFNLGEATVSRAAVRLASGEVGFGYTLGRDGEKARLIALCDALVQSRDFGGLVERDVIAPLREQLMIRRKQAAEETAATKVDFYTMVRGEG
;
A
#
# COMPACT_ATOMS: atom_id res chain seq x y z
N MET A 1 27.96 7.54 51.99
CA MET A 1 26.59 7.65 51.44
C MET A 1 26.65 8.49 50.16
N LYS A 2 26.66 7.86 48.97
CA LYS A 2 26.28 8.41 47.65
C LYS A 2 26.63 7.38 46.56
N LEU A 3 25.69 6.49 46.25
CA LEU A 3 25.77 5.53 45.13
C LEU A 3 24.47 5.46 44.31
N SER A 4 23.48 6.33 44.59
CA SER A 4 22.13 6.24 44.02
C SER A 4 21.91 7.02 42.72
N ILE A 5 22.79 7.96 42.34
CA ILE A 5 22.54 8.86 41.18
C ILE A 5 22.78 8.19 39.81
N ILE A 6 23.55 7.10 39.74
CA ILE A 6 23.92 6.48 38.45
C ILE A 6 22.83 5.52 37.93
N ILE A 7 21.99 4.97 38.81
CA ILE A 7 21.02 3.91 38.47
C ILE A 7 19.78 4.49 37.76
N ASP A 8 19.32 5.68 38.16
CA ASP A 8 18.10 6.30 37.63
C ASP A 8 18.25 6.80 36.18
N ASN A 9 19.48 7.17 35.78
CA ASN A 9 19.74 7.67 34.42
C ASN A 9 19.80 6.54 33.38
N LEU A 10 20.21 5.34 33.78
CA LEU A 10 20.25 4.15 32.91
C LEU A 10 18.84 3.66 32.56
N SER A 11 17.91 3.72 33.52
CA SER A 11 16.49 3.38 33.32
C SER A 11 15.81 4.34 32.34
N SER A 12 16.06 5.65 32.49
CA SER A 12 15.50 6.68 31.61
C SER A 12 16.00 6.56 30.16
N ALA A 13 17.30 6.31 29.96
CA ALA A 13 17.87 6.06 28.63
C ALA A 13 17.32 4.78 27.98
N SER A 14 17.07 3.73 28.77
CA SER A 14 16.49 2.47 28.27
C SER A 14 15.02 2.61 27.85
N SER A 15 14.26 3.46 28.55
CA SER A 15 12.87 3.78 28.24
C SER A 15 12.75 4.61 26.96
N VAL A 16 13.62 5.63 26.80
CA VAL A 16 13.72 6.45 25.57
C VAL A 16 14.17 5.61 24.38
N LYS A 17 15.10 4.67 24.57
CA LYS A 17 15.54 3.77 23.50
C LYS A 17 14.42 2.82 23.07
N ARG A 18 13.68 2.22 24.02
CA ARG A 18 12.50 1.38 23.72
C ARG A 18 11.40 2.14 22.98
N SER A 19 11.16 3.41 23.32
CA SER A 19 10.14 4.22 22.63
C SER A 19 10.59 4.64 21.23
N MET A 20 11.87 4.94 21.02
CA MET A 20 12.39 5.19 19.66
C MET A 20 12.39 3.93 18.80
N ASP A 21 12.73 2.77 19.36
CA ASP A 21 12.71 1.49 18.64
C ASP A 21 11.27 1.12 18.23
N SER A 22 10.28 1.34 19.10
CA SER A 22 8.87 1.06 18.79
C SER A 22 8.28 2.01 17.73
N VAL A 23 8.62 3.30 17.78
CA VAL A 23 8.20 4.29 16.78
C VAL A 23 8.80 3.96 15.41
N THR A 24 10.07 3.59 15.35
CA THR A 24 10.76 3.22 14.11
C THR A 24 10.17 1.96 13.49
N GLN A 25 9.87 0.96 14.32
CA GLN A 25 9.24 -0.28 13.89
C GLN A 25 7.82 -0.04 13.35
N HIS A 26 7.02 0.80 14.02
CA HIS A 26 5.68 1.16 13.56
C HIS A 26 5.70 1.87 12.21
N ASN A 27 6.61 2.83 12.03
CA ASN A 27 6.74 3.57 10.77
C ASN A 27 7.17 2.65 9.61
N THR A 28 8.08 1.71 9.87
CA THR A 28 8.51 0.71 8.89
C THR A 28 7.36 -0.21 8.49
N GLN A 29 6.59 -0.69 9.46
CA GLN A 29 5.41 -1.54 9.20
C GLN A 29 4.33 -0.78 8.41
N GLN A 30 4.12 0.50 8.73
CA GLN A 30 3.20 1.35 7.98
C GLN A 30 3.66 1.54 6.53
N ALA A 31 4.94 1.81 6.30
CA ALA A 31 5.49 1.95 4.95
C ALA A 31 5.37 0.66 4.13
N GLN A 32 5.63 -0.51 4.75
CA GLN A 32 5.44 -1.82 4.13
C GLN A 32 3.99 -2.05 3.73
N ARG A 33 3.04 -1.77 4.62
CA ARG A 33 1.60 -1.89 4.32
C ARG A 33 1.19 -0.94 3.21
N GLN A 34 1.63 0.32 3.23
CA GLN A 34 1.34 1.29 2.16
C GLN A 34 1.87 0.80 0.81
N ALA A 35 3.09 0.27 0.76
CA ALA A 35 3.66 -0.29 -0.46
C ALA A 35 2.88 -1.51 -0.97
N ALA A 36 2.47 -2.41 -0.08
CA ALA A 36 1.64 -3.56 -0.43
C ALA A 36 0.26 -3.14 -0.94
N MET A 37 -0.40 -2.20 -0.25
CA MET A 37 -1.71 -1.65 -0.65
C MET A 37 -1.63 -0.99 -2.04
N ALA A 38 -0.57 -0.25 -2.33
CA ALA A 38 -0.37 0.37 -3.63
C ALA A 38 -0.29 -0.67 -4.75
N VAL A 39 0.37 -1.81 -4.53
CA VAL A 39 0.43 -2.92 -5.50
C VAL A 39 -0.94 -3.54 -5.68
N LEU A 40 -1.61 -3.92 -4.58
CA LEU A 40 -2.88 -4.63 -4.61
C LEU A 40 -4.00 -3.80 -5.23
N ALA A 41 -4.04 -2.49 -4.99
CA ALA A 41 -5.02 -1.58 -5.60
C ALA A 41 -4.93 -1.55 -7.13
N HIS A 42 -3.72 -1.72 -7.69
CA HIS A 42 -3.46 -1.71 -9.14
C HIS A 42 -3.40 -3.11 -9.77
N ALA A 43 -3.42 -4.18 -8.96
CA ALA A 43 -3.47 -5.55 -9.45
C ALA A 43 -4.91 -5.95 -9.83
N GLU A 44 -5.04 -6.89 -10.75
CA GLU A 44 -6.35 -7.45 -11.10
C GLU A 44 -6.82 -8.44 -10.02
N ALA A 45 -8.13 -8.47 -9.74
CA ALA A 45 -8.71 -9.32 -8.70
C ALA A 45 -8.33 -10.80 -8.90
N GLY A 46 -8.39 -11.26 -10.17
CA GLY A 46 -8.05 -12.62 -10.54
C GLY A 46 -6.59 -12.98 -10.28
N GLU A 47 -5.66 -12.02 -10.43
CA GLU A 47 -4.23 -12.24 -10.16
C GLU A 47 -3.97 -12.36 -8.66
N ILE A 48 -4.61 -11.50 -7.86
CA ILE A 48 -4.53 -11.58 -6.39
C ILE A 48 -5.09 -12.92 -5.92
N ALA A 49 -6.29 -13.30 -6.38
CA ALA A 49 -6.93 -14.56 -6.02
C ALA A 49 -6.09 -15.79 -6.42
N ALA A 50 -5.51 -15.78 -7.63
CA ALA A 50 -4.67 -16.87 -8.10
C ALA A 50 -3.44 -17.08 -7.22
N ARG A 51 -2.81 -15.99 -6.77
CA ARG A 51 -1.65 -16.02 -5.89
C ARG A 51 -2.02 -16.46 -4.48
N LEU A 52 -3.12 -15.96 -3.92
CA LEU A 52 -3.57 -16.37 -2.58
C LEU A 52 -3.90 -17.87 -2.50
N ARG A 53 -4.39 -18.48 -3.59
CA ARG A 53 -4.66 -19.92 -3.65
C ARG A 53 -3.43 -20.79 -3.44
N THR A 54 -2.21 -20.25 -3.60
CA THR A 54 -0.97 -21.02 -3.40
C THR A 54 -0.49 -21.01 -1.94
N ILE A 55 -1.17 -20.29 -1.05
CA ILE A 55 -0.80 -20.13 0.35
C ILE A 55 -1.84 -20.84 1.22
N PRO A 56 -1.41 -21.59 2.27
CA PRO A 56 -2.35 -22.14 3.25
C PRO A 56 -2.90 -21.01 4.12
N LEU A 57 -4.05 -20.44 3.72
CA LEU A 57 -4.63 -19.30 4.42
C LEU A 57 -5.04 -19.68 5.86
N PRO A 58 -4.70 -18.85 6.86
CA PRO A 58 -5.20 -19.05 8.21
C PRO A 58 -6.71 -18.84 8.26
N GLY A 59 -7.35 -19.36 9.30
CA GLY A 59 -8.76 -19.06 9.58
C GLY A 59 -8.97 -17.55 9.63
N HIS A 60 -10.01 -17.05 8.97
CA HIS A 60 -10.32 -15.62 8.89
C HIS A 60 -11.82 -15.43 8.68
N GLN A 61 -12.30 -14.23 8.99
CA GLN A 61 -13.69 -13.84 8.82
C GLN A 61 -13.80 -12.40 8.32
N ASP A 62 -14.88 -12.11 7.62
CA ASP A 62 -15.24 -10.76 7.22
C ASP A 62 -15.77 -9.99 8.45
N LEU A 63 -15.07 -8.92 8.84
CA LEU A 63 -15.59 -7.97 9.83
C LEU A 63 -16.57 -6.98 9.20
N ARG A 64 -16.40 -6.76 7.91
CA ARG A 64 -17.25 -5.95 7.07
C ARG A 64 -17.30 -6.62 5.71
N GLU A 65 -18.49 -7.09 5.37
CA GLU A 65 -18.82 -7.55 4.04
C GLU A 65 -18.48 -6.47 3.00
N PRO A 66 -18.06 -6.85 1.78
CA PRO A 66 -17.75 -5.88 0.75
C PRO A 66 -18.94 -4.96 0.45
N GLU A 67 -18.72 -3.65 0.59
CA GLU A 67 -19.73 -2.65 0.34
C GLU A 67 -19.25 -1.60 -0.67
N ASN A 68 -20.16 -1.19 -1.55
CA ASN A 68 -19.93 -0.13 -2.53
C ASN A 68 -20.41 1.20 -1.95
N GLY A 69 -19.57 2.21 -2.03
CA GLY A 69 -19.88 3.57 -1.62
C GLY A 69 -19.32 4.60 -2.60
N LEU A 70 -19.35 5.86 -2.19
CA LEU A 70 -18.83 6.97 -2.96
C LEU A 70 -17.71 7.66 -2.17
N VAL A 71 -16.72 8.18 -2.89
CA VAL A 71 -15.66 9.04 -2.36
C VAL A 71 -15.62 10.35 -3.15
N MET A 72 -15.49 11.47 -2.43
CA MET A 72 -15.33 12.79 -3.04
C MET A 72 -13.93 12.93 -3.65
N LEU A 73 -13.87 13.09 -4.97
CA LEU A 73 -12.64 13.41 -5.68
C LEU A 73 -12.32 14.90 -5.53
N ARG A 74 -11.06 15.21 -5.26
CA ARG A 74 -10.56 16.59 -5.19
C ARG A 74 -9.57 16.85 -6.31
N GLY A 75 -9.87 17.86 -7.12
CA GLY A 75 -8.96 18.41 -8.12
C GLY A 75 -8.17 19.60 -7.56
N ARG A 76 -7.18 20.07 -8.34
CA ARG A 76 -6.45 21.32 -8.08
C ARG A 76 -6.49 22.19 -9.32
N VAL A 77 -6.81 23.48 -9.15
CA VAL A 77 -6.84 24.46 -10.26
C VAL A 77 -5.46 24.51 -10.91
N GLY A 78 -5.38 24.30 -12.24
CA GLY A 78 -4.11 24.34 -12.97
C GLY A 78 -3.11 23.20 -12.65
N GLY A 79 -3.50 22.20 -11.85
CA GLY A 79 -2.67 21.06 -11.47
C GLY A 79 -2.07 21.14 -10.06
N ASP A 80 -1.63 22.33 -9.62
CA ASP A 80 -0.97 22.55 -8.33
C ASP A 80 -1.62 23.65 -7.46
N GLY A 81 -2.64 24.34 -7.99
CA GLY A 81 -3.35 25.41 -7.30
C GLY A 81 -4.32 24.95 -6.21
N ALA A 82 -5.30 25.80 -5.90
CA ALA A 82 -6.27 25.57 -4.82
C ALA A 82 -7.09 24.29 -5.04
N PRO A 83 -7.38 23.51 -3.98
CA PRO A 83 -8.20 22.32 -4.08
C PRO A 83 -9.67 22.66 -4.30
N PHE A 84 -10.38 21.85 -5.09
CA PHE A 84 -11.83 21.94 -5.29
C PHE A 84 -12.45 20.54 -5.40
N ASN A 85 -13.76 20.42 -5.13
CA ASN A 85 -14.49 19.16 -5.31
C ASN A 85 -14.74 18.91 -6.79
N LEU A 86 -14.14 17.86 -7.35
CA LEU A 86 -14.23 17.49 -8.76
C LEU A 86 -15.50 16.66 -9.06
N GLY A 87 -16.01 15.95 -8.05
CA GLY A 87 -17.15 15.05 -8.17
C GLY A 87 -16.96 13.83 -7.28
N GLU A 88 -17.72 12.76 -7.55
CA GLU A 88 -17.65 11.52 -6.78
C GLU A 88 -17.20 10.34 -7.65
N ALA A 89 -16.48 9.40 -7.05
CA ALA A 89 -16.15 8.12 -7.65
C ALA A 89 -16.66 6.98 -6.77
N THR A 90 -17.02 5.86 -7.41
CA THR A 90 -17.39 4.65 -6.67
C THR A 90 -16.16 4.00 -6.08
N VAL A 91 -16.31 3.50 -4.86
CA VAL A 91 -15.29 2.75 -4.12
C VAL A 91 -15.91 1.50 -3.53
N SER A 92 -15.22 0.38 -3.61
CA SER A 92 -15.54 -0.83 -2.86
C SER A 92 -14.62 -0.91 -1.65
N ARG A 93 -15.19 -1.22 -0.48
CA ARG A 93 -14.43 -1.37 0.78
C ARG A 93 -14.82 -2.63 1.53
N ALA A 94 -13.85 -3.26 2.18
CA ALA A 94 -14.05 -4.46 3.00
C ALA A 94 -13.07 -4.46 4.19
N ALA A 95 -13.36 -5.27 5.21
CA ALA A 95 -12.44 -5.51 6.31
C ALA A 95 -12.46 -6.98 6.73
N VAL A 96 -11.27 -7.56 6.90
CA VAL A 96 -11.07 -8.98 7.23
C VAL A 96 -10.28 -9.06 8.53
N ARG A 97 -10.62 -10.03 9.38
CA ARG A 97 -9.85 -10.37 10.59
C ARG A 97 -9.34 -11.79 10.51
N LEU A 98 -8.05 -11.99 10.75
CA LEU A 98 -7.45 -13.31 10.92
C LEU A 98 -7.79 -13.87 12.31
N ALA A 99 -7.78 -15.19 12.46
CA ALA A 99 -7.98 -15.86 13.75
C ALA A 99 -6.93 -15.45 14.80
N SER A 100 -5.72 -15.07 14.37
CA SER A 100 -4.65 -14.51 15.21
C SER A 100 -4.91 -13.06 15.66
N GLY A 101 -5.91 -12.39 15.09
CA GLY A 101 -6.43 -11.10 15.56
C GLY A 101 -6.09 -9.90 14.68
N GLU A 102 -5.15 -10.01 13.74
CA GLU A 102 -4.81 -8.95 12.79
C GLU A 102 -6.02 -8.58 11.93
N VAL A 103 -6.20 -7.28 11.73
CA VAL A 103 -7.30 -6.73 10.93
C VAL A 103 -6.71 -6.03 9.71
N GLY A 104 -7.17 -6.45 8.54
CA GLY A 104 -6.83 -5.84 7.28
C GLY A 104 -8.00 -5.09 6.65
N PHE A 105 -7.66 -4.08 5.85
CA PHE A 105 -8.62 -3.23 5.18
C PHE A 105 -8.38 -3.23 3.68
N GLY A 106 -9.46 -3.24 2.91
CA GLY A 106 -9.43 -3.16 1.46
C GLY A 106 -10.21 -1.98 0.96
N TYR A 107 -9.61 -1.23 0.05
CA TYR A 107 -10.24 -0.14 -0.69
C TYR A 107 -9.80 -0.23 -2.15
N THR A 108 -10.75 -0.20 -3.07
CA THR A 108 -10.47 -0.10 -4.50
C THR A 108 -11.49 0.81 -5.18
N LEU A 109 -11.04 1.59 -6.16
CA LEU A 109 -11.96 2.32 -7.03
C LEU A 109 -12.82 1.33 -7.82
N GLY A 110 -14.04 1.74 -8.13
CA GLY A 110 -15.03 0.92 -8.83
C GLY A 110 -15.98 0.21 -7.87
N ARG A 111 -16.49 -0.94 -8.32
CA ARG A 111 -17.58 -1.71 -7.68
C ARG A 111 -17.22 -3.17 -7.42
N ASP A 112 -15.94 -3.50 -7.50
CA ASP A 112 -15.42 -4.84 -7.29
C ASP A 112 -15.25 -5.13 -5.79
N GLY A 113 -16.31 -5.67 -5.20
CA GLY A 113 -16.34 -6.07 -3.80
C GLY A 113 -15.40 -7.24 -3.50
N GLU A 114 -15.24 -8.17 -4.42
CA GLU A 114 -14.33 -9.31 -4.22
C GLU A 114 -12.89 -8.85 -4.19
N LYS A 115 -12.49 -7.94 -5.10
CA LYS A 115 -11.18 -7.29 -5.02
C LYS A 115 -10.98 -6.57 -3.70
N ALA A 116 -11.96 -5.79 -3.22
CA ALA A 116 -11.85 -5.14 -1.92
C ALA A 116 -11.61 -6.15 -0.79
N ARG A 117 -12.32 -7.28 -0.80
CA ARG A 117 -12.15 -8.37 0.19
C ARG A 117 -10.76 -8.99 0.12
N LEU A 118 -10.27 -9.32 -1.08
CA LEU A 118 -8.94 -9.88 -1.30
C LEU A 118 -7.83 -8.93 -0.83
N ILE A 119 -7.97 -7.62 -1.10
CA ILE A 119 -7.05 -6.59 -0.58
C ILE A 119 -7.05 -6.60 0.95
N ALA A 120 -8.23 -6.66 1.58
CA ALA A 120 -8.36 -6.68 3.03
C ALA A 120 -7.71 -7.91 3.66
N LEU A 121 -7.89 -9.09 3.05
CA LEU A 121 -7.22 -10.31 3.50
C LEU A 121 -5.70 -10.20 3.38
N CYS A 122 -5.19 -9.73 2.24
CA CYS A 122 -3.74 -9.51 2.06
C CYS A 122 -3.17 -8.51 3.09
N ASP A 123 -3.87 -7.40 3.36
CA ASP A 123 -3.44 -6.43 4.37
C ASP A 123 -3.33 -7.05 5.76
N ALA A 124 -4.28 -7.93 6.12
CA ALA A 124 -4.26 -8.65 7.40
C ALA A 124 -3.06 -9.62 7.46
N LEU A 125 -2.80 -10.34 6.37
CA LEU A 125 -1.69 -11.30 6.30
C LEU A 125 -0.31 -10.62 6.30
N VAL A 126 -0.16 -9.46 5.66
CA VAL A 126 1.08 -8.66 5.67
C VAL A 126 1.45 -8.25 7.09
N GLN A 127 0.46 -8.02 7.96
CA GLN A 127 0.67 -7.68 9.36
C GLN A 127 1.07 -8.88 10.23
N SER A 128 0.72 -10.09 9.80
CA SER A 128 0.98 -11.32 10.55
C SER A 128 2.46 -11.64 10.59
N ARG A 129 2.96 -12.03 11.77
CA ARG A 129 4.35 -12.49 11.93
C ARG A 129 4.62 -13.78 11.17
N ASP A 130 3.64 -14.67 11.08
CA ASP A 130 3.80 -15.99 10.49
C ASP A 130 3.60 -15.96 8.97
N PHE A 131 2.70 -15.08 8.49
CA PHE A 131 2.32 -15.02 7.07
C PHE A 131 2.90 -13.83 6.30
N GLY A 132 3.39 -12.77 6.97
CA GLY A 132 3.80 -11.54 6.30
C GLY A 132 4.91 -11.76 5.27
N GLY A 133 5.95 -12.52 5.62
CA GLY A 133 7.02 -12.85 4.68
C GLY A 133 6.57 -13.78 3.54
N LEU A 134 5.62 -14.67 3.81
CA LEU A 134 5.04 -15.59 2.83
C LEU A 134 4.20 -14.82 1.79
N VAL A 135 3.32 -13.93 2.24
CA VAL A 135 2.48 -13.09 1.37
C VAL A 135 3.31 -12.08 0.58
N GLU A 136 4.31 -11.45 1.19
CA GLU A 136 5.19 -10.54 0.46
C GLU A 136 5.90 -11.26 -0.69
N ARG A 137 6.45 -12.45 -0.45
CA ARG A 137 7.19 -13.22 -1.46
C ARG A 137 6.30 -13.79 -2.55
N ASP A 138 5.17 -14.38 -2.19
CA ASP A 138 4.40 -15.21 -3.13
C ASP A 138 3.24 -14.45 -3.77
N VAL A 139 2.78 -13.34 -3.16
CA VAL A 139 1.69 -12.50 -3.66
C VAL A 139 2.19 -11.11 -4.07
N ILE A 140 2.74 -10.32 -3.14
CA ILE A 140 2.94 -8.89 -3.37
C ILE A 140 4.11 -8.62 -4.33
N ALA A 141 5.29 -9.20 -4.08
CA ALA A 141 6.48 -8.94 -4.89
C ALA A 141 6.30 -9.32 -6.37
N PRO A 142 5.66 -10.45 -6.70
CA PRO A 142 5.43 -10.78 -8.10
C PRO A 142 4.36 -9.92 -8.77
N LEU A 143 3.30 -9.52 -8.05
CA LEU A 143 2.32 -8.54 -8.58
C LEU A 143 2.98 -7.18 -8.83
N ARG A 144 3.90 -6.78 -7.95
CA ARG A 144 4.69 -5.55 -8.11
C ARG A 144 5.56 -5.61 -9.36
N GLU A 145 6.24 -6.72 -9.60
CA GLU A 145 7.04 -6.94 -10.81
C GLU A 145 6.19 -6.84 -12.08
N GLN A 146 5.04 -7.54 -12.11
CA GLN A 146 4.11 -7.48 -13.24
C GLN A 146 3.60 -6.06 -13.50
N LEU A 147 3.27 -5.31 -12.44
CA LEU A 147 2.83 -3.92 -12.55
C LEU A 147 3.94 -3.02 -13.12
N MET A 148 5.20 -3.23 -12.72
CA MET A 148 6.34 -2.48 -13.24
C MET A 148 6.58 -2.77 -14.72
N ILE A 149 6.44 -4.03 -15.15
CA ILE A 149 6.54 -4.43 -16.56
C ILE A 149 5.46 -3.72 -17.39
N ARG A 150 4.19 -3.79 -16.97
CA ARG A 150 3.07 -3.13 -17.67
C ARG A 150 3.26 -1.61 -17.77
N ARG A 151 3.71 -0.98 -16.67
CA ARG A 151 4.00 0.47 -16.66
C ARG A 151 5.11 0.85 -17.62
N LYS A 152 6.17 0.03 -17.68
CA LYS A 152 7.28 0.26 -18.62
C LYS A 152 6.79 0.18 -20.08
N GLN A 153 6.02 -0.85 -20.42
CA GLN A 153 5.44 -1.03 -21.75
C GLN A 153 4.56 0.17 -22.15
N ALA A 154 3.63 0.58 -21.28
CA ALA A 154 2.77 1.73 -21.52
C ALA A 154 3.57 3.05 -21.68
N ALA A 155 4.66 3.22 -20.93
CA ALA A 155 5.54 4.38 -21.05
C ALA A 155 6.30 4.39 -22.38
N GLU A 156 6.79 3.23 -22.84
CA GLU A 156 7.45 3.08 -24.14
C GLU A 156 6.49 3.36 -25.30
N GLU A 157 5.26 2.84 -25.24
CA GLU A 157 4.21 3.13 -26.22
C GLU A 157 3.87 4.62 -26.26
N THR A 158 3.76 5.26 -25.08
CA THR A 158 3.49 6.71 -25.00
C THR A 158 4.65 7.53 -25.55
N ALA A 159 5.89 7.15 -25.24
CA ALA A 159 7.09 7.83 -25.73
C ALA A 159 7.20 7.80 -27.26
N ALA A 160 6.72 6.73 -27.90
CA ALA A 160 6.65 6.63 -29.37
C ALA A 160 5.72 7.67 -30.02
N THR A 161 4.83 8.32 -29.23
CA THR A 161 3.93 9.38 -29.70
C THR A 161 4.44 10.79 -29.39
N LYS A 162 5.64 10.92 -28.80
CA LYS A 162 6.23 12.21 -28.45
C LYS A 162 6.66 12.96 -29.71
N VAL A 163 6.25 14.22 -29.81
CA VAL A 163 6.71 15.14 -30.86
C VAL A 163 7.94 15.88 -30.37
N ASP A 164 9.08 15.69 -31.04
CA ASP A 164 10.29 16.46 -30.79
C ASP A 164 10.36 17.68 -31.73
N PHE A 165 10.35 18.88 -31.14
CA PHE A 165 10.59 20.13 -31.85
C PHE A 165 12.05 20.55 -31.68
N TYR A 166 12.81 20.59 -32.76
CA TYR A 166 14.16 21.15 -32.79
C TYR A 166 14.22 22.32 -33.77
N THR A 167 14.88 23.41 -33.38
CA THR A 167 15.33 24.47 -34.28
C THR A 167 16.86 24.42 -34.35
N MET A 168 17.39 24.09 -35.54
CA MET A 168 18.83 24.12 -35.80
C MET A 168 19.26 25.59 -35.94
N VAL A 169 20.00 26.12 -34.97
CA VAL A 169 20.62 27.44 -35.09
C VAL A 169 21.94 27.27 -35.81
N ARG A 170 22.06 27.85 -37.02
CA ARG A 170 23.36 27.97 -37.70
C ARG A 170 24.12 29.08 -36.97
N GLY A 171 25.20 28.74 -36.29
CA GLY A 171 26.09 29.74 -35.71
C GLY A 171 26.71 30.57 -36.82
N GLU A 172 26.27 31.81 -36.98
CA GLU A 172 27.04 32.81 -37.70
C GLU A 172 28.13 33.30 -36.75
N GLY A 173 29.38 33.11 -37.16
CA GLY A 173 30.56 33.69 -36.52
C GLY A 173 30.78 35.14 -36.90
#